data_AF-A0A6N8X7J5-F1
#
_entry.id   AF-A0A6N8X7J5-F1
#
_cell.length_a   1.000
_cell.length_b   1.000
_cell.length_c   1.000
_cell.angle_alpha   90.00
_cell.angle_beta   90.00
_cell.angle_gamma   90.00
#
_symmetry.space_group_name_H-M   'P 1'
#
loop_
_entity.id
_entity.type
_entity.pdbx_description
1 polymer ?
#
loop_
_entity_poly.entity_id
_entity_poly.type
_entity_poly.pdbx_seq_one_letter_code
_entity_poly.pdbx_strand_id
1 'polypeptide(L)'
;MTGSYRHPASHAVTFFRGVKTDDGHRFHPGVDLLPTADGAKALPGSGQRVYVDDWNLDGVPDLIIGVSVATVNDGEFSDELSWEWEDVNEVESAGKDPGLYPPRERPTAESESMAWAKEYYSEEEFEAHLKLNQDYWYKTVGRLYDEGKAHWLTMRHQGRVYVMLGERREATPVTAEAVPVRARRAGKQSAKNTTVQPPVTVELVAPAEIRAGEAAKVAVSFDMRPGWYIYAPTGRNAPHGMIETSVDFGLPDGIEAVGGRALPLHHFKGLYDIYEGTDREWAQRVEAGAAGRYEVTAKVTYQTCKNDLCLPPRTESLSALLAVVEPDG
;
A
#
# COMPACT_ATOMS: atom_id res chain seq x y z
N MET A 1 21.90 -3.65 -12.31
CA MET A 1 20.45 -3.65 -12.02
C MET A 1 20.09 -5.01 -11.45
N THR A 2 19.11 -5.10 -10.55
CA THR A 2 18.62 -6.38 -10.04
C THR A 2 17.20 -6.66 -10.52
N GLY A 3 16.86 -7.93 -10.68
CA GLY A 3 15.47 -8.39 -10.80
C GLY A 3 14.88 -8.70 -9.42
N SER A 4 13.57 -8.92 -9.37
CA SER A 4 12.90 -9.41 -8.15
C SER A 4 12.83 -10.95 -8.08
N TYR A 5 13.36 -11.66 -9.08
CA TYR A 5 13.25 -13.13 -9.21
C TYR A 5 11.80 -13.63 -9.29
N ARG A 6 11.00 -12.91 -10.08
CA ARG A 6 9.58 -13.19 -10.26
C ARG A 6 9.28 -14.36 -11.20
N HIS A 7 10.06 -14.47 -12.28
CA HIS A 7 9.89 -15.44 -13.37
C HIS A 7 11.24 -15.76 -14.03
N PRO A 8 11.38 -16.84 -14.83
CA PRO A 8 12.66 -17.29 -15.39
C PRO A 8 13.49 -16.25 -16.16
N ALA A 9 12.84 -15.27 -16.81
CA ALA A 9 13.54 -14.19 -17.49
C ALA A 9 14.11 -13.10 -16.55
N SER A 10 13.96 -13.23 -15.23
CA SER A 10 14.48 -12.30 -14.23
C SER A 10 15.91 -12.69 -13.85
N HIS A 11 16.89 -11.81 -14.09
CA HIS A 11 18.28 -12.04 -13.66
C HIS A 11 18.52 -11.56 -12.22
N ALA A 12 19.43 -12.21 -11.50
CA ALA A 12 19.80 -11.76 -10.14
C ALA A 12 20.49 -10.40 -10.23
N VAL A 13 21.45 -10.31 -11.14
CA VAL A 13 22.20 -9.09 -11.42
C VAL A 13 22.38 -8.98 -12.93
N THR A 14 21.76 -7.96 -13.52
CA THR A 14 22.03 -7.55 -14.89
C THR A 14 23.15 -6.50 -14.89
N PHE A 15 24.27 -6.83 -15.52
CA PHE A 15 25.40 -5.93 -15.72
C PHE A 15 25.30 -5.22 -17.07
N PHE A 16 25.57 -3.92 -17.08
CA PHE A 16 25.60 -3.09 -18.27
C PHE A 16 26.99 -2.51 -18.44
N ARG A 17 27.72 -2.94 -19.47
CA ARG A 17 29.05 -2.41 -19.76
C ARG A 17 28.93 -0.99 -20.31
N GLY A 18 29.49 -0.02 -19.60
CA GLY A 18 29.61 1.35 -20.08
C GLY A 18 30.53 1.43 -21.32
N VAL A 19 30.10 2.19 -22.32
CA VAL A 19 30.88 2.51 -23.52
C VAL A 19 30.85 4.00 -23.77
N LYS A 20 31.97 4.53 -24.28
CA LYS A 20 32.05 5.91 -24.72
C LYS A 20 31.71 5.96 -26.21
N THR A 21 30.73 6.79 -26.56
CA THR A 21 30.37 7.10 -27.94
C THR A 21 30.48 8.61 -28.16
N ASP A 22 30.41 9.04 -29.41
CA ASP A 22 30.44 10.47 -29.77
C ASP A 22 29.23 11.25 -29.21
N ASP A 23 28.12 10.55 -28.92
CA ASP A 23 26.92 11.09 -28.29
C ASP A 23 26.94 10.98 -26.74
N GLY A 24 28.10 10.64 -26.15
CA GLY A 24 28.33 10.53 -24.71
C GLY A 24 28.38 9.10 -24.18
N HIS A 25 28.19 8.95 -22.86
CA HIS A 25 28.20 7.63 -22.23
C HIS A 25 26.95 6.84 -22.64
N ARG A 26 27.16 5.59 -23.06
CA ARG A 26 26.12 4.61 -23.37
C ARG A 26 26.45 3.29 -22.70
N PHE A 27 25.57 2.31 -22.87
CA PHE A 27 25.76 0.96 -22.36
C PHE A 27 25.54 -0.05 -23.48
N HIS A 28 26.32 -1.12 -23.48
CA HIS A 28 25.94 -2.33 -24.21
C HIS A 28 24.66 -2.93 -23.64
N PRO A 29 23.98 -3.82 -24.39
CA PRO A 29 22.89 -4.64 -23.85
C PRO A 29 23.31 -5.30 -22.53
N GLY A 30 22.37 -5.34 -21.59
CA GLY A 30 22.59 -5.96 -20.30
C GLY A 30 22.85 -7.45 -20.43
N VAL A 31 23.80 -7.97 -19.67
CA VAL A 31 24.09 -9.40 -19.55
C VAL A 31 23.76 -9.89 -18.16
N ASP A 32 23.33 -11.14 -18.03
CA ASP A 32 23.25 -11.79 -16.73
C ASP A 32 24.66 -12.01 -16.19
N LEU A 33 24.93 -11.49 -15.00
CA LEU A 33 26.23 -11.61 -14.35
C LEU A 33 26.37 -12.97 -13.64
N LEU A 34 25.26 -13.66 -13.37
CA LEU A 34 25.22 -14.94 -12.67
C LEU A 34 24.40 -15.96 -13.47
N PRO A 35 24.79 -16.29 -14.72
CA PRO A 35 24.03 -17.20 -15.54
C PRO A 35 24.08 -18.62 -14.97
N THR A 36 22.94 -19.31 -14.98
CA THR A 36 22.81 -20.73 -14.71
C THR A 36 22.65 -21.51 -16.02
N ALA A 37 23.05 -22.79 -16.02
CA ALA A 37 23.05 -23.60 -17.24
C ALA A 37 21.65 -23.90 -17.79
N ASP A 38 20.66 -23.94 -16.91
CA ASP A 38 19.26 -24.30 -17.15
C ASP A 38 18.30 -23.11 -17.02
N GLY A 39 18.83 -21.91 -16.75
CA GLY A 39 18.01 -20.72 -16.48
C GLY A 39 17.31 -20.75 -15.12
N ALA A 40 17.70 -21.65 -14.20
CA ALA A 40 17.27 -21.62 -12.82
C ALA A 40 17.79 -20.37 -12.09
N LYS A 41 17.27 -20.11 -10.89
CA LYS A 41 17.80 -19.05 -10.03
C LYS A 41 19.25 -19.32 -9.68
N ALA A 42 20.08 -18.28 -9.73
CA ALA A 42 21.47 -18.34 -9.30
C ALA A 42 21.65 -18.22 -7.78
N LEU A 43 20.66 -17.60 -7.11
CA LEU A 43 20.65 -17.37 -5.67
C LEU A 43 19.26 -17.72 -5.09
N PRO A 44 19.17 -18.23 -3.85
CA PRO A 44 17.87 -18.48 -3.22
C PRO A 44 17.17 -17.17 -2.85
N GLY A 45 15.84 -17.23 -2.80
CA GLY A 45 14.98 -16.16 -2.33
C GLY A 45 14.53 -15.19 -3.43
N SER A 46 14.22 -13.97 -3.02
CA SER A 46 13.75 -12.91 -3.90
C SER A 46 14.22 -11.52 -3.48
N GLY A 47 13.84 -10.49 -4.25
CA GLY A 47 14.10 -9.09 -3.91
C GLY A 47 15.58 -8.72 -3.85
N GLN A 48 16.38 -9.21 -4.80
CA GLN A 48 17.84 -8.98 -4.81
C GLN A 48 18.18 -7.48 -4.74
N ARG A 49 19.12 -7.14 -3.85
CA ARG A 49 19.74 -5.82 -3.75
C ARG A 49 21.23 -5.97 -3.99
N VAL A 50 21.79 -5.04 -4.75
CA VAL A 50 23.20 -5.08 -5.12
C VAL A 50 23.91 -3.83 -4.63
N TYR A 51 25.11 -4.01 -4.10
CA TYR A 51 26.04 -2.96 -3.72
C TYR A 51 27.42 -3.30 -4.30
N VAL A 52 28.20 -2.25 -4.56
CA VAL A 52 29.59 -2.37 -4.98
C VAL A 52 30.41 -1.58 -3.97
N ASP A 53 31.28 -2.28 -3.25
CA ASP A 53 32.12 -1.71 -2.20
C ASP A 53 33.37 -2.56 -2.00
N ASP A 54 34.42 -2.03 -1.38
CA ASP A 54 35.63 -2.78 -1.01
C ASP A 54 35.40 -3.46 0.35
N TRP A 55 34.71 -4.60 0.33
CA TRP A 55 34.21 -5.26 1.54
C TRP A 55 35.35 -5.78 2.42
N ASN A 56 36.43 -6.26 1.80
CA ASN A 56 37.58 -6.82 2.49
C ASN A 56 38.76 -5.84 2.67
N LEU A 57 38.62 -4.59 2.22
CA LEU A 57 39.61 -3.51 2.31
C LEU A 57 40.92 -3.79 1.54
N ASP A 58 40.86 -4.52 0.42
CA ASP A 58 42.03 -4.82 -0.42
C ASP A 58 42.25 -3.81 -1.56
N GLY A 59 41.42 -2.76 -1.61
CA GLY A 59 41.42 -1.72 -2.63
C GLY A 59 40.80 -2.16 -3.96
N VAL A 60 40.07 -3.29 -3.99
CA VAL A 60 39.35 -3.80 -5.15
C VAL A 60 37.85 -3.81 -4.85
N PRO A 61 37.01 -3.23 -5.72
CA PRO A 61 35.57 -3.30 -5.52
C PRO A 61 35.04 -4.73 -5.63
N ASP A 62 34.29 -5.14 -4.61
CA ASP A 62 33.54 -6.39 -4.53
C ASP A 62 32.09 -6.20 -4.95
N LEU A 63 31.44 -7.30 -5.34
CA LEU A 63 30.01 -7.33 -5.57
C LEU A 63 29.31 -7.94 -4.35
N ILE A 64 28.48 -7.14 -3.69
CA ILE A 64 27.72 -7.55 -2.51
C ILE A 64 26.25 -7.67 -2.92
N ILE A 65 25.65 -8.83 -2.69
CA ILE A 65 24.27 -9.12 -3.04
C ILE A 65 23.50 -9.50 -1.78
N GLY A 66 22.53 -8.67 -1.40
CA GLY A 66 21.54 -9.00 -0.40
C GLY A 66 20.35 -9.70 -1.04
N VAL A 67 19.92 -10.83 -0.48
CA VAL A 67 18.73 -11.56 -0.92
C VAL A 67 17.80 -11.84 0.26
N SER A 68 16.51 -11.95 -0.05
CA SER A 68 15.46 -12.24 0.92
C SER A 68 15.09 -13.72 0.86
N VAL A 69 15.66 -14.54 1.74
CA VAL A 69 15.43 -15.98 1.78
C VAL A 69 14.16 -16.30 2.56
N ALA A 70 13.30 -17.16 2.01
CA ALA A 70 12.08 -17.59 2.68
C ALA A 70 12.39 -18.66 3.73
N THR A 71 11.82 -18.49 4.91
CA THR A 71 11.86 -19.44 6.02
C THR A 71 10.45 -19.70 6.52
N VAL A 72 10.17 -20.89 7.05
CA VAL A 72 8.89 -21.31 7.65
C VAL A 72 9.16 -21.95 9.02
N ASN A 73 8.13 -22.35 9.75
CA ASN A 73 8.22 -23.04 11.05
C ASN A 73 9.25 -22.41 12.00
N ASP A 74 9.12 -21.11 12.26
CA ASP A 74 10.02 -20.35 13.13
C ASP A 74 11.49 -20.31 12.69
N GLY A 75 11.73 -20.31 11.37
CA GLY A 75 13.04 -19.97 10.78
C GLY A 75 13.72 -21.08 10.00
N GLU A 76 13.05 -22.23 9.80
CA GLU A 76 13.50 -23.29 8.91
C GLU A 76 13.56 -22.79 7.46
N PHE A 77 14.68 -23.01 6.78
CA PHE A 77 14.82 -22.67 5.36
C PHE A 77 13.78 -23.42 4.51
N SER A 78 13.08 -22.71 3.63
CA SER A 78 12.17 -23.33 2.68
C SER A 78 12.82 -23.36 1.29
N ASP A 79 13.25 -24.55 0.87
CA ASP A 79 13.74 -24.79 -0.49
C ASP A 79 12.70 -24.42 -1.55
N GLU A 80 11.45 -24.86 -1.34
CA GLU A 80 10.33 -24.62 -2.25
C GLU A 80 10.07 -23.13 -2.46
N LEU A 81 10.04 -22.33 -1.40
CA LEU A 81 9.78 -20.89 -1.52
C LEU A 81 10.99 -20.09 -1.98
N SER A 82 12.20 -20.59 -1.72
CA SER A 82 13.43 -19.86 -2.03
C SER A 82 13.90 -20.11 -3.45
N TRP A 83 13.80 -21.33 -3.96
CA TRP A 83 14.32 -21.69 -5.29
C TRP A 83 13.28 -21.57 -6.40
N GLU A 84 11.99 -21.62 -6.08
CA GLU A 84 10.92 -21.48 -7.05
C GLU A 84 10.59 -20.01 -7.36
N TRP A 85 10.09 -19.73 -8.56
CA TRP A 85 9.75 -18.38 -9.00
C TRP A 85 8.50 -17.83 -8.27
N GLU A 86 8.47 -16.52 -7.99
CA GLU A 86 7.33 -15.93 -7.26
C GLU A 86 5.99 -16.13 -8.01
N ASP A 87 6.00 -16.07 -9.35
CA ASP A 87 4.80 -16.29 -10.16
C ASP A 87 4.29 -17.74 -10.14
N VAL A 88 5.11 -18.72 -9.70
CA VAL A 88 4.72 -20.13 -9.59
C VAL A 88 4.04 -20.41 -8.26
N ASN A 89 4.61 -19.91 -7.17
CA ASN A 89 4.06 -20.14 -5.84
C ASN A 89 2.89 -19.21 -5.51
N GLU A 90 2.74 -18.10 -6.25
CA GLU A 90 1.73 -17.05 -6.01
C GLU A 90 1.76 -16.47 -4.59
N VAL A 91 2.87 -16.66 -3.86
CA VAL A 91 3.13 -16.04 -2.57
C VAL A 91 3.80 -14.70 -2.82
N GLU A 92 3.20 -13.62 -2.32
CA GLU A 92 3.69 -12.27 -2.59
C GLU A 92 5.13 -12.05 -2.09
N SER A 93 5.87 -11.22 -2.82
CA SER A 93 7.30 -10.94 -2.68
C SER A 93 7.77 -10.55 -1.28
N ALA A 94 9.10 -10.60 -1.06
CA ALA A 94 9.78 -10.09 0.14
C ALA A 94 9.16 -8.81 0.74
N GLY A 95 8.78 -8.87 2.02
CA GLY A 95 8.09 -7.79 2.75
C GLY A 95 6.56 -7.89 2.76
N LYS A 96 5.99 -8.95 2.16
CA LYS A 96 4.57 -9.29 2.20
C LYS A 96 4.34 -10.75 2.61
N ASP A 97 5.16 -11.25 3.54
CA ASP A 97 5.10 -12.64 3.95
C ASP A 97 3.81 -12.99 4.71
N PRO A 98 3.13 -14.13 4.39
CA PRO A 98 1.90 -14.53 5.06
C PRO A 98 2.04 -14.69 6.57
N GLY A 99 3.26 -14.99 7.05
CA GLY A 99 3.48 -15.19 8.46
C GLY A 99 3.67 -13.93 9.28
N LEU A 100 4.02 -12.78 8.69
CA LEU A 100 4.17 -11.52 9.42
C LEU A 100 2.92 -11.18 10.25
N TYR A 101 1.76 -11.70 9.86
CA TYR A 101 0.50 -11.54 10.54
C TYR A 101 0.04 -12.86 11.16
N PRO A 102 -0.59 -12.84 12.34
CA PRO A 102 -1.21 -14.04 12.89
C PRO A 102 -2.20 -14.61 11.86
N PRO A 103 -2.33 -15.95 11.77
CA PRO A 103 -3.29 -16.58 10.88
C PRO A 103 -4.67 -15.93 11.06
N ARG A 104 -5.16 -15.28 10.01
CA ARG A 104 -6.43 -14.57 10.07
C ARG A 104 -7.55 -15.59 9.91
N GLU A 105 -8.45 -15.66 10.87
CA GLU A 105 -9.66 -16.48 10.73
C GLU A 105 -10.52 -15.96 9.58
N ARG A 106 -11.24 -16.86 8.92
CA ARG A 106 -12.17 -16.51 7.85
C ARG A 106 -13.23 -15.54 8.40
N PRO A 107 -13.49 -14.39 7.75
CA PRO A 107 -14.52 -13.46 8.18
C PRO A 107 -15.90 -14.13 8.33
N THR A 108 -16.54 -13.92 9.47
CA THR A 108 -17.90 -14.39 9.76
C THR A 108 -18.86 -13.21 9.86
N ALA A 109 -20.16 -13.48 9.76
CA ALA A 109 -21.19 -12.47 9.99
C ALA A 109 -21.05 -11.84 11.39
N GLU A 110 -20.70 -12.63 12.40
CA GLU A 110 -20.48 -12.15 13.77
C GLU A 110 -19.27 -11.20 13.85
N SER A 111 -18.11 -11.62 13.31
CA SER A 111 -16.89 -10.80 13.36
C SER A 111 -17.03 -9.49 12.59
N GLU A 112 -17.70 -9.51 11.44
CA GLU A 112 -17.95 -8.30 10.67
C GLU A 112 -19.05 -7.44 11.32
N SER A 113 -20.10 -8.02 11.91
CA SER A 113 -21.14 -7.23 12.59
C SER A 113 -20.58 -6.40 13.75
N MET A 114 -19.64 -6.96 14.52
CA MET A 114 -18.96 -6.27 15.61
C MET A 114 -18.05 -5.14 15.13
N ALA A 115 -17.36 -5.33 14.01
CA ALA A 115 -16.46 -4.32 13.46
C ALA A 115 -17.19 -3.15 12.79
N TRP A 116 -18.47 -3.33 12.43
CA TRP A 116 -19.18 -2.43 11.53
C TRP A 116 -20.43 -1.78 12.10
N ALA A 117 -20.84 -2.13 13.32
CA ALA A 117 -22.13 -1.73 13.86
C ALA A 117 -23.23 -1.99 12.81
N LYS A 118 -23.47 -3.28 12.48
CA LYS A 118 -24.38 -3.78 11.43
C LYS A 118 -25.70 -3.01 11.29
N GLU A 119 -26.22 -2.44 12.38
CA GLU A 119 -27.42 -1.59 12.43
C GLU A 119 -27.45 -0.39 11.47
N TYR A 120 -26.29 0.06 10.97
CA TYR A 120 -26.21 1.18 10.02
C TYR A 120 -26.30 0.79 8.54
N TYR A 121 -26.42 -0.50 8.23
CA TYR A 121 -26.47 -1.01 6.86
C TYR A 121 -27.70 -1.86 6.61
N SER A 122 -28.16 -1.88 5.35
CA SER A 122 -29.14 -2.89 4.95
C SER A 122 -28.55 -4.29 4.99
N GLU A 123 -29.41 -5.29 5.11
CA GLU A 123 -29.00 -6.70 5.09
C GLU A 123 -28.26 -7.06 3.79
N GLU A 124 -28.72 -6.51 2.65
CA GLU A 124 -28.10 -6.76 1.34
C GLU A 124 -26.67 -6.18 1.26
N GLU A 125 -26.46 -4.94 1.73
CA GLU A 125 -25.13 -4.31 1.76
C GLU A 125 -24.17 -5.08 2.65
N PHE A 126 -24.63 -5.51 3.82
CA PHE A 126 -23.83 -6.28 4.76
C PHE A 126 -23.42 -7.65 4.18
N GLU A 127 -24.35 -8.38 3.55
CA GLU A 127 -24.06 -9.68 2.93
C GLU A 127 -23.10 -9.56 1.73
N ALA A 128 -23.28 -8.54 0.90
CA ALA A 128 -22.36 -8.27 -0.21
C ALA A 128 -20.93 -7.99 0.29
N HIS A 129 -20.82 -7.22 1.37
CA HIS A 129 -19.55 -6.91 2.02
C HIS A 129 -18.90 -8.15 2.64
N LEU A 130 -19.66 -8.93 3.41
CA LEU A 130 -19.18 -10.19 4.00
C LEU A 130 -18.64 -11.13 2.93
N LYS A 131 -19.37 -11.28 1.81
CA LYS A 131 -18.93 -12.11 0.68
C LYS A 131 -17.63 -11.60 0.07
N LEU A 132 -17.52 -10.30 -0.20
CA LEU A 132 -16.30 -9.69 -0.73
C LEU A 132 -15.09 -9.98 0.18
N ASN A 133 -15.29 -9.82 1.49
CA ASN A 133 -14.27 -10.06 2.50
C ASN A 133 -13.85 -11.52 2.59
N GLN A 134 -14.80 -12.46 2.50
CA GLN A 134 -14.52 -13.89 2.46
C GLN A 134 -13.79 -14.30 1.17
N ASP A 135 -14.21 -13.78 0.01
CA ASP A 135 -13.57 -14.05 -1.27
C ASP A 135 -12.12 -13.55 -1.27
N TYR A 136 -11.88 -12.37 -0.69
CA TYR A 136 -10.55 -11.81 -0.55
C TYR A 136 -9.67 -12.61 0.41
N TRP A 137 -10.20 -12.96 1.58
CA TRP A 137 -9.52 -13.84 2.54
C TRP A 137 -9.12 -15.17 1.89
N TYR A 138 -10.03 -15.76 1.09
CA TYR A 138 -9.76 -17.01 0.41
C TYR A 138 -8.61 -16.90 -0.60
N LYS A 139 -8.62 -15.84 -1.41
CA LYS A 139 -7.57 -15.58 -2.42
C LYS A 139 -6.19 -15.33 -1.83
N THR A 140 -6.12 -14.85 -0.58
CA THR A 140 -4.85 -14.42 0.04
C THR A 140 -4.29 -15.45 1.02
N VAL A 141 -5.14 -16.05 1.85
CA VAL A 141 -4.73 -16.93 2.96
C VAL A 141 -5.50 -18.25 2.94
N GLY A 142 -6.82 -18.20 2.69
CA GLY A 142 -7.70 -19.37 2.81
C GLY A 142 -7.29 -20.54 1.94
N ARG A 143 -6.93 -20.27 0.67
CA ARG A 143 -6.47 -21.29 -0.28
C ARG A 143 -5.25 -22.07 0.22
N LEU A 144 -4.37 -21.48 1.02
CA LEU A 144 -3.20 -22.18 1.57
C LEU A 144 -3.60 -23.33 2.50
N TYR A 145 -4.73 -23.22 3.19
CA TYR A 145 -5.26 -24.33 3.99
C TYR A 145 -5.73 -25.49 3.10
N ASP A 146 -6.48 -25.19 2.04
CA ASP A 146 -7.04 -26.18 1.12
C ASP A 146 -5.95 -26.90 0.30
N GLU A 147 -4.86 -26.20 0.00
CA GLU A 147 -3.70 -26.75 -0.71
C GLU A 147 -2.72 -27.51 0.21
N GLY A 148 -3.00 -27.62 1.52
CA GLY A 148 -2.08 -28.26 2.48
C GLY A 148 -0.81 -27.45 2.76
N LYS A 149 -0.80 -26.17 2.40
CA LYS A 149 0.31 -25.21 2.55
C LYS A 149 0.16 -24.32 3.79
N ALA A 150 -0.63 -24.73 4.77
CA ALA A 150 -0.84 -23.98 6.01
C ALA A 150 0.47 -23.66 6.76
N HIS A 151 1.52 -24.48 6.57
CA HIS A 151 2.85 -24.22 7.13
C HIS A 151 3.50 -22.92 6.58
N TRP A 152 3.11 -22.44 5.40
CA TRP A 152 3.57 -21.15 4.85
C TRP A 152 3.01 -19.93 5.60
N LEU A 153 2.01 -20.12 6.46
CA LEU A 153 1.49 -19.07 7.35
C LEU A 153 2.46 -18.70 8.48
N THR A 154 3.59 -19.40 8.58
CA THR A 154 4.69 -19.02 9.46
C THR A 154 5.82 -18.34 8.69
N MET A 155 5.64 -18.11 7.38
CA MET A 155 6.72 -17.65 6.53
C MET A 155 7.32 -16.35 7.06
N ARG A 156 8.64 -16.26 7.06
CA ARG A 156 9.44 -15.08 7.34
C ARG A 156 10.53 -14.96 6.30
N HIS A 157 10.94 -13.73 6.02
CA HIS A 157 12.12 -13.48 5.21
C HIS A 157 13.35 -13.23 6.08
N GLN A 158 14.43 -13.94 5.78
CA GLN A 158 15.74 -13.69 6.37
C GLN A 158 16.68 -13.11 5.32
N GLY A 159 17.27 -11.96 5.64
CA GLY A 159 18.33 -11.39 4.84
C GLY A 159 19.55 -12.31 4.81
N ARG A 160 20.04 -12.60 3.60
CA ARG A 160 21.33 -13.28 3.38
C ARG A 160 22.19 -12.41 2.48
N VAL A 161 23.47 -12.34 2.78
CA VAL A 161 24.45 -11.55 2.04
C VAL A 161 25.42 -12.50 1.36
N TYR A 162 25.57 -12.35 0.05
CA TYR A 162 26.55 -13.05 -0.76
C TYR A 162 27.59 -12.02 -1.20
N VAL A 163 28.86 -12.30 -0.91
CA VAL A 163 29.98 -11.43 -1.31
C VAL A 163 30.79 -12.16 -2.37
N MET A 164 30.90 -11.55 -3.54
CA MET A 164 31.75 -12.02 -4.63
C MET A 164 32.96 -11.10 -4.69
N LEU A 165 34.10 -11.63 -4.27
CA LEU A 165 35.31 -10.84 -4.17
C LEU A 165 35.81 -10.42 -5.56
N GLY A 166 36.19 -9.16 -5.65
CA GLY A 166 36.78 -8.57 -6.84
C GLY A 166 38.17 -9.12 -7.11
N GLU A 167 38.60 -8.98 -8.36
CA GLU A 167 39.98 -9.26 -8.77
C GLU A 167 40.49 -8.08 -9.59
N ARG A 168 41.71 -7.60 -9.29
CA ARG A 168 42.33 -6.55 -10.11
C ARG A 168 42.57 -7.09 -11.50
N ARG A 169 41.92 -6.46 -12.48
CA ARG A 169 42.18 -6.70 -13.90
C ARG A 169 42.44 -5.39 -14.60
N GLU A 170 43.41 -5.37 -15.49
CA GLU A 170 43.59 -4.24 -16.39
C GLU A 170 42.37 -4.15 -17.32
N ALA A 171 41.64 -3.05 -17.23
CA ALA A 171 40.47 -2.80 -18.07
C ALA A 171 40.81 -1.74 -19.11
N THR A 172 40.84 -2.13 -20.38
CA THR A 172 40.94 -1.17 -21.48
C THR A 172 39.57 -0.51 -21.72
N PRO A 173 39.48 0.82 -21.81
CA PRO A 173 38.25 1.51 -22.19
C PRO A 173 37.72 0.97 -23.53
N VAL A 174 36.42 0.71 -23.60
CA VAL A 174 35.77 0.28 -24.84
C VAL A 174 35.06 1.47 -25.49
N THR A 175 35.45 1.75 -26.72
CA THR A 175 34.80 2.72 -27.61
C THR A 175 33.89 1.99 -28.57
N ALA A 176 32.71 2.55 -28.84
CA ALA A 176 31.76 2.02 -29.82
C ALA A 176 31.14 3.17 -30.61
N GLU A 177 30.81 2.92 -31.88
CA GLU A 177 30.00 3.84 -32.67
C GLU A 177 28.57 3.92 -32.11
N ALA A 178 28.01 5.12 -32.04
CA ALA A 178 26.63 5.30 -31.60
C ALA A 178 25.67 4.71 -32.64
N VAL A 179 24.83 3.75 -32.23
CA VAL A 179 23.69 3.34 -33.06
C VAL A 179 22.67 4.48 -33.03
N PRO A 180 22.22 5.02 -34.19
CA PRO A 180 21.29 6.13 -34.22
C PRO A 180 19.98 5.73 -33.54
N VAL A 181 19.70 6.33 -32.38
CA VAL A 181 18.42 6.17 -31.70
C VAL A 181 17.38 6.87 -32.56
N ARG A 182 16.39 6.13 -33.06
CA ARG A 182 15.26 6.70 -33.81
C ARG A 182 14.61 7.75 -32.89
N ALA A 183 14.73 9.02 -33.26
CA ALA A 183 14.18 10.11 -32.47
C ALA A 183 12.71 9.81 -32.17
N ARG A 184 12.36 9.64 -30.88
CA ARG A 184 10.95 9.70 -30.48
C ARG A 184 10.45 11.05 -30.98
N ARG A 185 9.37 11.04 -31.77
CA ARG A 185 8.62 12.26 -32.07
C ARG A 185 8.46 13.01 -30.75
N ALA A 186 8.96 14.23 -30.69
CA ALA A 186 8.78 15.10 -29.55
C ALA A 186 7.27 15.22 -29.30
N GLY A 187 6.78 14.46 -28.33
CA GLY A 187 5.46 14.69 -27.78
C GLY A 187 5.50 16.11 -27.20
N LYS A 188 4.56 16.96 -27.61
CA LYS A 188 4.42 18.30 -27.06
C LYS A 188 4.35 18.19 -25.53
N GLN A 189 5.46 18.49 -24.85
CA GLN A 189 5.44 18.70 -23.41
C GLN A 189 4.77 20.06 -23.19
N SER A 190 3.45 20.00 -23.02
CA SER A 190 2.70 21.13 -22.49
C SER A 190 2.92 21.13 -20.98
N ALA A 191 3.80 22.01 -20.52
CA ALA A 191 3.84 22.41 -19.13
C ALA A 191 2.57 23.23 -18.85
N LYS A 192 1.45 22.54 -18.62
CA LYS A 192 0.32 23.16 -17.93
C LYS A 192 0.72 23.30 -16.47
N ASN A 193 0.89 24.54 -16.02
CA ASN A 193 0.75 24.91 -14.61
C ASN A 193 -0.67 24.53 -14.20
N THR A 194 -0.85 23.26 -13.88
CA THR A 194 -2.08 22.72 -13.33
C THR A 194 -1.85 22.77 -11.84
N THR A 195 -2.63 23.57 -11.13
CA THR A 195 -2.74 23.47 -9.67
C THR A 195 -3.01 22.00 -9.37
N VAL A 196 -2.01 21.28 -8.85
CA VAL A 196 -2.09 19.83 -8.67
C VAL A 196 -3.09 19.61 -7.54
N GLN A 197 -4.33 19.28 -7.90
CA GLN A 197 -5.31 18.88 -6.91
C GLN A 197 -4.78 17.65 -6.16
N PRO A 198 -4.92 17.62 -4.82
CA PRO A 198 -4.50 16.47 -4.04
C PRO A 198 -5.27 15.22 -4.47
N PRO A 199 -4.68 14.01 -4.32
CA PRO A 199 -5.35 12.77 -4.66
C PRO A 199 -6.58 12.43 -3.81
N VAL A 200 -6.71 13.09 -2.67
CA VAL A 200 -7.86 12.99 -1.77
C VAL A 200 -8.34 14.40 -1.49
N THR A 201 -9.63 14.64 -1.66
CA THR A 201 -10.33 15.84 -1.18
C THR A 201 -11.16 15.46 0.03
N VAL A 202 -11.18 16.36 1.02
CA VAL A 202 -11.87 16.17 2.30
C VAL A 202 -12.73 17.39 2.55
N GLU A 203 -14.00 17.17 2.91
CA GLU A 203 -14.96 18.25 3.16
C GLU A 203 -15.77 17.94 4.42
N LEU A 204 -16.08 18.97 5.22
CA LEU A 204 -17.03 18.87 6.33
C LEU A 204 -18.41 19.30 5.83
N VAL A 205 -19.33 18.35 5.80
CA VAL A 205 -20.71 18.49 5.36
C VAL A 205 -21.61 18.58 6.59
N ALA A 206 -22.30 19.72 6.73
CA ALA A 206 -23.35 19.92 7.72
C ALA A 206 -24.63 20.42 7.01
N PRO A 207 -25.83 20.13 7.54
CA PRO A 207 -27.05 20.74 7.05
C PRO A 207 -26.97 22.25 7.23
N ALA A 208 -27.52 23.01 6.28
CA ALA A 208 -27.55 24.46 6.39
C ALA A 208 -28.40 24.92 7.59
N GLU A 209 -29.48 24.19 7.89
CA GLU A 209 -30.46 24.52 8.93
C GLU A 209 -31.09 23.25 9.52
N ILE A 210 -31.32 23.23 10.85
CA ILE A 210 -32.07 22.21 11.60
C ILE A 210 -32.97 22.87 12.65
N ARG A 211 -33.99 22.19 13.17
CA ARG A 211 -34.78 22.70 14.31
C ARG A 211 -34.14 22.33 15.64
N ALA A 212 -34.35 23.15 16.67
CA ALA A 212 -33.96 22.78 18.04
C ALA A 212 -34.73 21.51 18.49
N GLY A 213 -34.01 20.57 19.10
CA GLY A 213 -34.51 19.22 19.44
C GLY A 213 -34.55 18.23 18.27
N GLU A 214 -34.16 18.64 17.05
CA GLU A 214 -34.05 17.75 15.90
C GLU A 214 -32.62 17.20 15.79
N ALA A 215 -32.51 15.88 15.65
CA ALA A 215 -31.23 15.23 15.41
C ALA A 215 -30.87 15.27 13.91
N ALA A 216 -29.67 15.70 13.58
CA ALA A 216 -29.17 15.83 12.21
C ALA A 216 -27.79 15.18 12.01
N LYS A 217 -27.43 14.92 10.75
CA LYS A 217 -26.16 14.28 10.38
C LYS A 217 -25.12 15.35 10.02
N VAL A 218 -23.99 15.36 10.73
CA VAL A 218 -22.76 16.07 10.30
C VAL A 218 -21.75 15.02 9.85
N ALA A 219 -21.09 15.22 8.73
CA ALA A 219 -20.18 14.22 8.16
C ALA A 219 -18.91 14.84 7.58
N VAL A 220 -17.80 14.12 7.65
CA VAL A 220 -16.63 14.38 6.82
C VAL A 220 -16.71 13.47 5.60
N SER A 221 -16.77 14.06 4.41
CA SER A 221 -16.74 13.36 3.13
C SER A 221 -15.32 13.25 2.60
N PHE A 222 -14.97 12.09 2.08
CA PHE A 222 -13.70 11.79 1.42
C PHE A 222 -13.94 11.36 -0.03
N ASP A 223 -13.26 12.05 -0.95
CA ASP A 223 -13.21 11.69 -2.37
C ASP A 223 -11.77 11.37 -2.78
N MET A 224 -11.54 10.11 -3.17
CA MET A 224 -10.25 9.63 -3.64
C MET A 224 -10.26 9.50 -5.16
N ARG A 225 -9.26 10.08 -5.83
CA ARG A 225 -9.06 9.88 -7.27
C ARG A 225 -8.86 8.38 -7.58
N PRO A 226 -9.27 7.91 -8.78
CA PRO A 226 -9.11 6.51 -9.16
C PRO A 226 -7.69 5.96 -8.91
N GLY A 227 -7.62 4.80 -8.25
CA GLY A 227 -6.36 4.12 -7.90
C GLY A 227 -5.67 4.62 -6.64
N TRP A 228 -6.18 5.68 -6.00
CA TRP A 228 -5.73 6.18 -4.71
C TRP A 228 -6.67 5.72 -3.60
N TYR A 229 -6.13 5.56 -2.39
CA TYR A 229 -6.85 5.12 -1.22
C TYR A 229 -6.27 5.71 0.07
N ILE A 230 -7.05 5.62 1.14
CA ILE A 230 -6.64 5.95 2.53
C ILE A 230 -6.91 4.74 3.44
N TYR A 231 -6.22 4.65 4.57
CA TYR A 231 -6.34 3.51 5.47
C TYR A 231 -7.54 3.66 6.42
N ALA A 232 -8.38 2.63 6.51
CA ALA A 232 -9.50 2.59 7.42
C ALA A 232 -9.04 2.38 8.88
N PRO A 233 -9.73 2.94 9.89
CA PRO A 233 -9.35 2.83 11.30
C PRO A 233 -9.83 1.53 11.94
N THR A 234 -9.44 0.39 11.38
CA THR A 234 -9.84 -0.94 11.88
C THR A 234 -8.89 -1.47 12.95
N GLY A 235 -7.83 -0.73 13.27
CA GLY A 235 -6.71 -1.18 14.10
C GLY A 235 -5.83 -2.21 13.41
N ARG A 236 -6.19 -2.67 12.20
CA ARG A 236 -5.39 -3.64 11.44
C ARG A 236 -4.30 -2.98 10.64
N ASN A 237 -4.40 -1.70 10.27
CA ASN A 237 -3.39 -1.06 9.45
C ASN A 237 -2.21 -0.52 10.29
N ALA A 238 -2.49 -0.06 11.52
CA ALA A 238 -1.47 0.53 12.39
C ALA A 238 -0.28 -0.41 12.71
N PRO A 239 -0.46 -1.72 12.99
CA PRO A 239 0.66 -2.66 13.17
C PRO A 239 1.60 -2.77 11.95
N HIS A 240 1.13 -2.38 10.76
CA HIS A 240 1.90 -2.40 9.52
C HIS A 240 2.65 -1.08 9.29
N GLY A 241 2.57 -0.13 10.23
CA GLY A 241 3.18 1.20 10.11
C GLY A 241 2.38 2.18 9.26
N MET A 242 1.14 1.85 8.92
CA MET A 242 0.25 2.74 8.18
C MET A 242 -0.48 3.69 9.13
N ILE A 243 -0.71 4.93 8.68
CA ILE A 243 -1.49 5.91 9.45
C ILE A 243 -2.96 5.79 9.08
N GLU A 244 -3.73 5.25 10.00
CA GLU A 244 -5.17 5.12 9.89
C GLU A 244 -5.87 6.48 9.84
N THR A 245 -6.95 6.54 9.08
CA THR A 245 -7.77 7.74 8.95
C THR A 245 -8.48 7.99 10.28
N SER A 246 -8.39 9.20 10.81
CA SER A 246 -9.09 9.62 12.02
C SER A 246 -9.85 10.91 11.78
N VAL A 247 -11.11 10.95 12.19
CA VAL A 247 -11.93 12.18 12.23
C VAL A 247 -12.27 12.49 13.68
N ASP A 248 -11.97 13.70 14.11
CA ASP A 248 -12.35 14.23 15.41
C ASP A 248 -13.25 15.46 15.21
N PHE A 249 -14.52 15.34 15.59
CA PHE A 249 -15.50 16.41 15.47
C PHE A 249 -15.41 17.32 16.70
N GLY A 250 -15.15 18.61 16.47
CA GLY A 250 -15.29 19.66 17.48
C GLY A 250 -16.69 20.23 17.43
N LEU A 251 -17.55 19.76 18.34
CA LEU A 251 -18.91 20.28 18.53
C LEU A 251 -18.88 21.47 19.52
N PRO A 252 -19.47 22.62 19.16
CA PRO A 252 -19.53 23.77 20.07
C PRO A 252 -20.58 23.57 21.17
N ASP A 253 -20.49 24.37 22.23
CA ASP A 253 -21.49 24.39 23.31
C ASP A 253 -22.91 24.54 22.74
N GLY A 254 -23.84 23.70 23.21
CA GLY A 254 -25.24 23.67 22.73
C GLY A 254 -25.50 22.68 21.58
N ILE A 255 -24.48 22.06 21.01
CA ILE A 255 -24.58 20.93 20.08
C ILE A 255 -24.04 19.66 20.76
N GLU A 256 -24.86 18.63 20.87
CA GLU A 256 -24.48 17.36 21.49
C GLU A 256 -24.45 16.22 20.48
N ALA A 257 -23.51 15.30 20.64
CA ALA A 257 -23.43 14.08 19.85
C ALA A 257 -24.51 13.09 20.29
N VAL A 258 -25.27 12.56 19.33
CA VAL A 258 -26.29 11.54 19.56
C VAL A 258 -25.80 10.20 19.03
N GLY A 259 -25.62 9.22 19.92
CA GLY A 259 -25.22 7.87 19.55
C GLY A 259 -23.80 7.75 18.98
N GLY A 260 -23.53 6.61 18.33
CA GLY A 260 -22.22 6.30 17.74
C GLY A 260 -21.93 7.04 16.44
N ARG A 261 -20.67 6.98 16.01
CA ARG A 261 -20.22 7.45 14.70
C ARG A 261 -20.49 6.39 13.64
N ALA A 262 -20.96 6.80 12.48
CA ALA A 262 -21.04 5.95 11.30
C ALA A 262 -19.80 6.13 10.43
N LEU A 263 -19.08 5.06 10.14
CA LEU A 263 -17.87 5.08 9.31
C LEU A 263 -18.21 4.60 7.89
N PRO A 264 -17.46 5.03 6.85
CA PRO A 264 -17.70 4.56 5.51
C PRO A 264 -17.31 3.10 5.34
N LEU A 265 -17.84 2.44 4.29
CA LEU A 265 -17.44 1.08 3.99
C LEU A 265 -15.99 0.97 3.50
N HIS A 266 -15.15 0.24 4.27
CA HIS A 266 -13.85 -0.22 3.84
C HIS A 266 -13.93 -1.55 3.08
N HIS A 267 -12.91 -1.84 2.30
CA HIS A 267 -12.67 -3.16 1.72
C HIS A 267 -11.18 -3.47 1.77
N PHE A 268 -10.84 -4.72 1.49
CA PHE A 268 -9.46 -5.18 1.57
C PHE A 268 -8.67 -4.88 0.31
N LYS A 269 -7.42 -4.45 0.52
CA LYS A 269 -6.40 -4.30 -0.53
C LYS A 269 -5.05 -4.76 -0.03
N GLY A 270 -4.62 -5.92 -0.50
CA GLY A 270 -3.43 -6.58 0.02
C GLY A 270 -3.64 -6.98 1.48
N LEU A 271 -2.83 -6.41 2.34
CA LEU A 271 -2.86 -6.66 3.78
C LEU A 271 -3.62 -5.57 4.55
N TYR A 272 -4.23 -4.62 3.83
CA TYR A 272 -4.76 -3.39 4.40
C TYR A 272 -6.27 -3.29 4.25
N ASP A 273 -6.89 -2.64 5.23
CA ASP A 273 -8.29 -2.23 5.20
C ASP A 273 -8.32 -0.78 4.70
N ILE A 274 -8.97 -0.49 3.57
CA ILE A 274 -8.86 0.81 2.91
C ILE A 274 -10.22 1.42 2.56
N TYR A 275 -10.24 2.74 2.43
CA TYR A 275 -11.29 3.46 1.72
C TYR A 275 -10.78 3.83 0.31
N GLU A 276 -11.60 3.58 -0.70
CA GLU A 276 -11.37 4.01 -2.09
C GLU A 276 -12.69 4.44 -2.75
N GLY A 277 -12.59 5.28 -3.80
CA GLY A 277 -13.74 5.84 -4.49
C GLY A 277 -14.17 7.22 -3.96
N THR A 278 -15.40 7.60 -4.27
CA THR A 278 -16.02 8.88 -3.86
C THR A 278 -17.08 8.67 -2.79
N ASP A 279 -17.53 9.76 -2.18
CA ASP A 279 -18.67 9.81 -1.26
C ASP A 279 -18.50 8.89 -0.04
N ARG A 280 -17.27 8.76 0.46
CA ARG A 280 -16.99 8.03 1.69
C ARG A 280 -17.22 8.97 2.86
N GLU A 281 -18.30 8.77 3.60
CA GLU A 281 -18.65 9.64 4.72
C GLU A 281 -18.33 9.02 6.08
N TRP A 282 -17.66 9.80 6.92
CA TRP A 282 -17.62 9.57 8.35
C TRP A 282 -18.60 10.52 9.03
N ALA A 283 -19.68 9.99 9.59
CA ALA A 283 -20.78 10.79 10.12
C ALA A 283 -20.93 10.70 11.64
N GLN A 284 -21.37 11.80 12.23
CA GLN A 284 -21.82 11.93 13.61
C GLN A 284 -23.23 12.53 13.59
N ARG A 285 -24.18 11.87 14.26
CA ARG A 285 -25.48 12.50 14.53
C ARG A 285 -25.32 13.51 15.66
N VAL A 286 -25.95 14.66 15.52
CA VAL A 286 -25.91 15.76 16.49
C VAL A 286 -27.31 16.30 16.73
N GLU A 287 -27.54 16.86 17.90
CA GLU A 287 -28.78 17.56 18.25
C GLU A 287 -28.44 18.91 18.89
N ALA A 288 -29.29 19.90 18.65
CA ALA A 288 -29.14 21.25 19.19
C ALA A 288 -30.24 21.55 20.20
N GLY A 289 -29.86 21.99 21.40
CA GLY A 289 -30.84 22.31 22.45
C GLY A 289 -31.52 23.68 22.29
N ALA A 290 -30.93 24.59 21.50
CA ALA A 290 -31.43 25.95 21.33
C ALA A 290 -31.14 26.53 19.94
N ALA A 291 -32.00 27.44 19.49
CA ALA A 291 -31.80 28.17 18.25
C ALA A 291 -30.52 29.02 18.28
N GLY A 292 -29.83 29.13 17.15
CA GLY A 292 -28.54 29.79 17.06
C GLY A 292 -27.79 29.50 15.77
N ARG A 293 -26.58 30.04 15.65
CA ARG A 293 -25.63 29.68 14.57
C ARG A 293 -24.41 29.08 15.22
N TYR A 294 -24.13 27.84 14.86
CA TYR A 294 -23.06 27.04 15.44
C TYR A 294 -22.01 26.75 14.39
N GLU A 295 -20.74 26.94 14.74
CA GLU A 295 -19.62 26.49 13.91
C GLU A 295 -19.21 25.09 14.37
N VAL A 296 -19.44 24.09 13.53
CA VAL A 296 -18.97 22.73 13.75
C VAL A 296 -17.62 22.59 13.06
N THR A 297 -16.68 21.96 13.75
CA THR A 297 -15.32 21.74 13.23
C THR A 297 -15.00 20.25 13.12
N ALA A 298 -14.03 19.91 12.27
CA ALA A 298 -13.47 18.57 12.21
C ALA A 298 -11.96 18.63 12.01
N LYS A 299 -11.23 17.85 12.80
CA LYS A 299 -9.81 17.58 12.59
C LYS A 299 -9.66 16.19 11.97
N VAL A 300 -9.12 16.15 10.76
CA VAL A 300 -9.01 14.94 9.96
C VAL A 300 -7.54 14.61 9.74
N THR A 301 -7.11 13.40 10.10
CA THR A 301 -5.76 12.92 9.82
C THR A 301 -5.84 11.67 8.97
N TYR A 302 -5.04 11.59 7.91
CA TYR A 302 -5.05 10.44 6.99
C TYR A 302 -3.72 10.31 6.24
N GLN A 303 -3.43 9.11 5.76
CA GLN A 303 -2.33 8.86 4.84
C GLN A 303 -2.87 8.34 3.50
N THR A 304 -2.42 8.96 2.42
CA THR A 304 -2.84 8.66 1.07
C THR A 304 -1.82 7.78 0.35
N CYS A 305 -2.27 6.66 -0.20
CA CYS A 305 -1.41 5.75 -0.95
C CYS A 305 -2.03 5.32 -2.29
N LYS A 306 -1.18 4.82 -3.16
CA LYS A 306 -1.50 3.98 -4.33
C LYS A 306 -0.52 2.79 -4.33
N ASN A 307 -0.69 1.83 -5.23
CA ASN A 307 0.01 0.52 -5.20
C ASN A 307 1.54 0.58 -4.95
N ASP A 308 2.23 1.59 -5.45
CA ASP A 308 3.68 1.73 -5.45
C ASP A 308 4.18 2.97 -4.70
N LEU A 309 3.28 3.75 -4.08
CA LEU A 309 3.62 5.04 -3.50
C LEU A 309 2.67 5.40 -2.36
N CYS A 310 3.26 5.77 -1.22
CA CYS A 310 2.56 6.44 -0.14
C CYS A 310 3.04 7.89 -0.02
N LEU A 311 2.11 8.81 0.13
CA LEU A 311 2.39 10.21 0.44
C LEU A 311 2.56 10.38 1.96
N PRO A 312 3.26 11.44 2.40
CA PRO A 312 3.28 11.80 3.81
C PRO A 312 1.86 11.97 4.38
N PRO A 313 1.62 11.60 5.65
CA PRO A 313 0.35 11.84 6.30
C PRO A 313 -0.03 13.33 6.27
N ARG A 314 -1.32 13.62 6.17
CA ARG A 314 -1.88 14.97 6.21
C ARG A 314 -2.83 15.10 7.40
N THR A 315 -2.83 16.28 8.00
CA THR A 315 -3.86 16.69 8.95
C THR A 315 -4.52 17.94 8.43
N GLU A 316 -5.85 17.93 8.35
CA GLU A 316 -6.68 19.04 7.88
C GLU A 316 -7.66 19.45 8.98
N SER A 317 -7.90 20.76 9.09
CA SER A 317 -8.91 21.33 9.97
C SER A 317 -9.99 21.96 9.10
N LEU A 318 -11.22 21.52 9.30
CA LEU A 318 -12.38 21.90 8.52
C LEU A 318 -13.41 22.57 9.44
N SER A 319 -14.19 23.50 8.91
CA SER A 319 -15.33 24.06 9.62
C SER A 319 -16.54 24.23 8.69
N ALA A 320 -17.73 24.11 9.26
CA ALA A 320 -19.01 24.29 8.61
C ALA A 320 -19.98 25.00 9.55
N LEU A 321 -20.86 25.82 9.00
CA LEU A 321 -21.89 26.52 9.77
C LEU A 321 -23.18 25.71 9.76
N LEU A 322 -23.76 25.54 10.94
CA LEU A 322 -25.07 24.92 11.18
C LEU A 322 -26.00 25.96 11.80
N ALA A 323 -27.06 26.34 11.10
CA ALA A 323 -28.13 27.16 11.68
C ALA A 323 -29.11 26.25 12.42
N VAL A 324 -29.54 26.69 13.61
CA VAL A 324 -30.59 26.04 14.39
C VAL A 324 -31.71 27.05 14.55
N VAL A 325 -32.93 26.67 14.15
CA VAL A 325 -34.12 27.50 14.27
C VAL A 325 -35.05 26.96 15.36
N GLU A 326 -35.95 27.83 15.84
CA GLU A 326 -36.98 27.43 16.80
C GLU A 326 -37.86 26.32 16.21
N PRO A 327 -38.39 25.40 17.05
CA PRO A 327 -39.38 24.44 16.60
C PRO A 327 -40.66 25.17 16.18
N ASP A 328 -41.30 24.72 15.09
CA ASP A 328 -42.58 25.28 14.65
C ASP A 328 -43.62 25.07 15.76
N GLY A 329 -44.19 26.17 16.26
CA GLY A 329 -45.19 26.19 17.33
C GLY A 329 -46.58 25.70 16.92
#